data_AF-Q47V02-F1
#
_entry.id   AF-Q47V02-F1
#
_cell.length_a   1.000
_cell.length_b   1.000
_cell.length_c   1.000
_cell.angle_alpha   90.00
_cell.angle_beta   90.00
_cell.angle_gamma   90.00
#
_symmetry.space_group_name_H-M   'P 1'
#
loop_
_entity.id
_entity.type
_entity.pdbx_description
1 polymer ?
#
loop_
_entity_poly.entity_id
_entity_poly.type
_entity_poly.pdbx_seq_one_letter_code
_entity_poly.pdbx_strand_id
1 'polypeptide(L)'
;MKVSSRILLKKLLEIFKNLPKLHRRIIIASSCFLLLLLIIPSNDESLDVDNIQVGKRIQVSLPEDIVPKGTTPKQSALPQRSSSKANNKITIEQIPSLAKTVSAQNAGSLVSGKLERKVKIQDSLETLAQLSWQTVKVRSGDSLALILKRLGFSAQTTYAVSTAKGKESKLLKRLNVGDKLRIASDEEQQLAALEYPLSKTDTLFINLVGDSYQSHRETKEVEIRESFSYGTINSSFWNAGVSAGLNDSQIINFANIFGWDIDFALDIREGDSFHITYEKKYIDGEYIGTGNILAAEITNQDEVFQAIRFTDDEYYSPDGRSMRKAFLRAPVNFKYISSSFKRKRFHPVQKRWKAHRGIDYAAKTGTPVVAAGNGKVTHATYNKYNGNYVFIQHGNGIVTKYLHFSKRAVKKGQRVKQGQVIGYVGATGLAAGPHLHYEFLLNGVHRNPRTVKLPDARPIAKKYKAKFLLLADERLQALSGAKNALLSTQASDIATND
;
A
#
# COMPACT_ATOMS: atom_id res chain seq x y z
N MET A 1 -15.07 -29.46 49.19
CA MET A 1 -15.82 -28.99 50.37
C MET A 1 -16.29 -27.56 50.13
N LYS A 2 -17.52 -27.19 50.48
CA LYS A 2 -17.95 -25.77 50.50
C LYS A 2 -17.58 -25.17 51.86
N VAL A 3 -16.60 -24.27 51.91
CA VAL A 3 -16.34 -23.47 53.12
C VAL A 3 -17.41 -22.39 53.22
N SER A 4 -18.10 -22.30 54.35
CA SER A 4 -19.13 -21.27 54.56
C SER A 4 -18.50 -19.87 54.57
N SER A 5 -19.15 -18.91 53.91
CA SER A 5 -18.68 -17.51 53.83
C SER A 5 -18.46 -16.88 55.20
N ARG A 6 -19.28 -17.23 56.20
CA ARG A 6 -19.12 -16.79 57.60
C ARG A 6 -17.80 -17.26 58.24
N ILE A 7 -17.25 -18.40 57.81
CA ILE A 7 -15.96 -18.92 58.30
C ILE A 7 -14.81 -18.16 57.65
N LEU A 8 -14.91 -17.89 56.34
CA LEU A 8 -13.92 -17.11 55.60
C LEU A 8 -13.82 -15.67 56.16
N LEU A 9 -14.96 -15.04 56.43
CA LEU A 9 -15.04 -13.68 56.97
C LEU A 9 -14.41 -13.58 58.37
N LYS A 10 -14.64 -14.57 59.25
CA LYS A 10 -13.99 -14.63 60.58
C LYS A 10 -12.46 -14.73 60.47
N LYS A 11 -11.93 -15.59 59.59
CA LYS A 11 -10.48 -15.72 59.37
C LYS A 11 -9.85 -14.44 58.81
N LEU A 12 -10.51 -13.77 57.86
CA LEU A 12 -10.06 -12.47 57.35
C LEU A 12 -10.00 -11.41 58.46
N LEU A 13 -10.96 -11.41 59.38
CA LEU A 13 -11.02 -10.46 60.50
C LEU A 13 -9.93 -10.72 61.57
N GLU A 14 -9.55 -11.98 61.81
CA GLU A 14 -8.39 -12.33 62.64
C GLU A 14 -7.07 -11.88 61.98
N ILE A 15 -6.87 -12.22 60.69
CA ILE A 15 -5.69 -11.82 59.92
C ILE A 15 -5.53 -10.29 59.97
N PHE A 16 -6.62 -9.54 59.74
CA PHE A 16 -6.60 -8.08 59.82
C PHE A 16 -6.25 -7.55 61.22
N LYS A 17 -6.80 -8.13 62.29
CA LYS A 17 -6.48 -7.73 63.68
C LYS A 17 -5.00 -7.92 64.02
N ASN A 18 -4.38 -8.97 63.48
CA ASN A 18 -2.98 -9.31 63.76
C ASN A 18 -1.95 -8.49 62.95
N LEU A 19 -2.39 -7.67 61.98
CA LEU A 19 -1.49 -6.80 61.22
C LEU A 19 -0.92 -5.63 62.07
N PRO A 20 0.29 -5.11 61.75
CA PRO A 20 0.82 -3.90 62.36
C PRO A 20 -0.13 -2.70 62.24
N LYS A 21 -0.13 -1.79 63.24
CA LYS A 21 -1.05 -0.63 63.29
C LYS A 21 -1.00 0.24 62.02
N LEU A 22 0.17 0.39 61.41
CA LEU A 22 0.35 1.13 60.15
C LEU A 22 -0.37 0.46 58.97
N HIS A 23 -0.23 -0.86 58.82
CA HIS A 23 -0.82 -1.60 57.71
C HIS A 23 -2.35 -1.63 57.79
N ARG A 24 -2.92 -1.73 59.00
CA ARG A 24 -4.36 -1.59 59.23
C ARG A 24 -4.90 -0.22 58.78
N ARG A 25 -4.18 0.87 59.08
CA ARG A 25 -4.56 2.23 58.64
C ARG A 25 -4.57 2.36 57.11
N ILE A 26 -3.54 1.84 56.43
CA ILE A 26 -3.46 1.85 54.96
C ILE A 26 -4.63 1.10 54.34
N ILE A 27 -4.90 -0.13 54.78
CA ILE A 27 -6.00 -0.97 54.25
C ILE A 27 -7.37 -0.30 54.45
N ILE A 28 -7.61 0.33 55.61
CA ILE A 28 -8.84 1.08 55.86
C ILE A 28 -8.94 2.27 54.90
N ALA A 29 -7.89 3.09 54.77
CA ALA A 29 -7.88 4.26 53.90
C ALA A 29 -8.13 3.89 52.43
N SER A 30 -7.46 2.86 51.91
CA SER A 30 -7.68 2.36 50.54
C SER A 30 -9.10 1.83 50.33
N SER A 31 -9.67 1.13 51.33
CA SER A 31 -11.04 0.61 51.27
C SER A 31 -12.08 1.74 51.29
N CYS A 32 -11.86 2.78 52.11
CA CYS A 32 -12.72 3.97 52.13
C CYS A 32 -12.65 4.76 50.82
N PHE A 33 -11.46 4.93 50.24
CA PHE A 33 -11.29 5.60 48.94
C PHE A 33 -11.99 4.83 47.80
N LEU A 34 -11.86 3.49 47.78
CA LEU A 34 -12.54 2.64 46.79
C LEU A 34 -14.06 2.70 46.96
N LEU A 35 -14.56 2.79 48.20
CA LEU A 35 -15.99 2.97 48.46
C LEU A 35 -16.48 4.35 48.01
N LEU A 36 -15.67 5.40 48.19
CA LEU A 36 -16.00 6.76 47.75
C LEU A 36 -16.18 6.82 46.22
N LEU A 37 -15.31 6.14 45.46
CA LEU A 37 -15.42 6.00 44.00
C LEU A 37 -16.69 5.27 43.54
N LEU A 38 -17.36 4.50 44.42
CA LEU A 38 -18.65 3.84 44.15
C LEU A 38 -19.86 4.68 44.58
N ILE A 39 -19.64 5.82 45.24
CA ILE A 39 -20.68 6.76 45.70
C ILE A 39 -20.76 8.00 44.79
N ILE A 40 -19.71 8.29 44.00
CA ILE A 40 -19.78 9.28 42.92
C ILE A 40 -20.78 8.76 41.86
N PRO A 41 -21.87 9.49 41.56
CA PRO A 41 -22.81 9.06 40.53
C PRO A 41 -22.18 9.16 39.15
N SER A 42 -22.26 8.09 38.37
CA SER A 42 -22.11 8.16 36.92
C SER A 42 -23.38 8.77 36.33
N ASN A 43 -23.26 9.83 35.52
CA ASN A 43 -24.40 10.36 34.78
C ASN A 43 -24.91 9.31 33.79
N ASP A 44 -26.18 8.93 33.92
CA ASP A 44 -26.85 8.05 32.96
C ASP A 44 -27.21 8.80 31.68
N GLU A 45 -26.56 8.48 30.56
CA GLU A 45 -27.12 8.76 29.23
C GLU A 45 -27.99 7.57 28.79
N SER A 46 -29.29 7.81 28.66
CA SER A 46 -30.24 6.85 28.10
C SER A 46 -30.03 6.69 26.59
N LEU A 47 -29.27 5.68 26.18
CA LEU A 47 -29.13 5.31 24.77
C LEU A 47 -30.43 4.67 24.26
N ASP A 48 -31.13 5.39 23.38
CA ASP A 48 -32.26 4.87 22.62
C ASP A 48 -31.80 3.78 21.63
N VAL A 49 -32.57 2.69 21.50
CA VAL A 49 -32.06 1.39 21.03
C VAL A 49 -32.56 1.02 19.64
N ASP A 50 -32.44 1.95 18.68
CA ASP A 50 -32.75 1.68 17.29
C ASP A 50 -31.66 2.16 16.30
N ASN A 51 -31.35 1.34 15.30
CA ASN A 51 -30.35 1.54 14.23
C ASN A 51 -28.83 1.42 14.58
N ILE A 52 -28.39 0.26 15.09
CA ILE A 52 -26.96 -0.09 15.08
C ILE A 52 -26.50 -0.53 13.68
N GLN A 53 -25.75 0.32 12.97
CA GLN A 53 -24.97 -0.09 11.78
C GLN A 53 -23.45 -0.04 12.05
N VAL A 54 -22.78 -1.17 11.90
CA VAL A 54 -21.36 -1.34 12.27
C VAL A 54 -20.43 -1.03 11.10
N GLY A 55 -19.60 0.03 11.20
CA GLY A 55 -18.39 0.12 10.38
C GLY A 55 -17.74 1.47 10.05
N LYS A 56 -17.21 2.20 11.05
CA LYS A 56 -16.02 3.07 10.84
C LYS A 56 -15.17 3.20 12.12
N ARG A 57 -14.02 3.89 12.02
CA ARG A 57 -12.92 3.87 13.00
C ARG A 57 -13.15 4.84 14.18
N ILE A 58 -12.47 4.57 15.29
CA ILE A 58 -12.06 5.59 16.27
C ILE A 58 -10.65 6.08 15.90
N GLN A 59 -10.42 7.38 16.04
CA GLN A 59 -9.12 8.06 15.96
C GLN A 59 -8.63 8.41 17.37
N VAL A 60 -7.35 8.73 17.53
CA VAL A 60 -6.90 9.55 18.67
C VAL A 60 -7.37 10.98 18.43
N SER A 61 -7.94 11.62 19.44
CA SER A 61 -8.54 12.96 19.35
C SER A 61 -7.50 14.08 19.51
N LEU A 62 -7.39 14.91 18.47
CA LEU A 62 -7.09 16.33 18.60
C LEU A 62 -8.41 17.09 18.90
N PRO A 63 -8.38 18.37 19.32
CA PRO A 63 -9.60 19.13 19.65
C PRO A 63 -10.56 19.29 18.46
N GLU A 64 -11.79 19.67 18.79
CA GLU A 64 -12.96 19.73 17.90
C GLU A 64 -12.81 20.82 16.81
N ASP A 65 -13.31 20.54 15.60
CA ASP A 65 -14.57 21.17 15.16
C ASP A 65 -15.20 20.54 13.89
N ILE A 66 -16.54 20.66 13.78
CA ILE A 66 -17.42 20.52 12.59
C ILE A 66 -17.51 19.15 11.84
N VAL A 67 -18.76 18.78 11.50
CA VAL A 67 -19.29 17.45 11.02
C VAL A 67 -20.50 17.75 10.07
N PRO A 68 -21.08 16.85 9.21
CA PRO A 68 -20.83 15.44 8.82
C PRO A 68 -20.41 15.29 7.30
N LYS A 69 -20.98 14.56 6.30
CA LYS A 69 -22.14 13.63 6.12
C LYS A 69 -22.05 12.76 4.81
N GLY A 70 -21.92 11.43 4.94
CA GLY A 70 -22.27 10.43 3.89
C GLY A 70 -21.32 10.23 2.67
N THR A 71 -21.38 9.15 1.86
CA THR A 71 -21.97 7.79 1.99
C THR A 71 -21.22 6.82 1.03
N THR A 72 -21.21 5.49 1.27
CA THR A 72 -20.51 4.47 0.43
C THR A 72 -21.46 3.63 -0.45
N PRO A 73 -20.93 2.93 -1.49
CA PRO A 73 -21.41 1.57 -1.75
C PRO A 73 -20.40 0.52 -2.30
N LYS A 74 -20.40 -0.65 -1.65
CA LYS A 74 -20.43 -2.07 -2.14
C LYS A 74 -19.51 -2.62 -3.27
N GLN A 75 -19.31 -3.95 -3.24
CA GLN A 75 -18.48 -4.77 -4.15
C GLN A 75 -19.30 -5.65 -5.12
N SER A 76 -18.81 -5.80 -6.37
CA SER A 76 -19.03 -6.90 -7.35
C SER A 76 -18.23 -6.59 -8.63
N ALA A 77 -17.82 -7.52 -9.52
CA ALA A 77 -17.65 -8.99 -9.51
C ALA A 77 -16.68 -9.39 -10.66
N LEU A 78 -16.59 -10.66 -11.08
CA LEU A 78 -15.99 -11.08 -12.37
C LEU A 78 -16.90 -12.08 -13.11
N PRO A 79 -16.87 -12.07 -14.46
CA PRO A 79 -16.33 -13.20 -15.24
C PRO A 79 -15.11 -12.76 -16.07
N GLN A 80 -13.97 -13.44 -15.97
CA GLN A 80 -13.49 -14.52 -16.86
C GLN A 80 -13.11 -14.10 -18.30
N ARG A 81 -11.85 -14.39 -18.67
CA ARG A 81 -11.27 -14.27 -20.02
C ARG A 81 -11.57 -15.52 -20.85
N SER A 82 -11.87 -15.34 -22.14
CA SER A 82 -11.41 -16.25 -23.20
C SER A 82 -10.08 -15.73 -23.78
N SER A 83 -9.45 -16.49 -24.69
CA SER A 83 -8.08 -16.21 -25.16
C SER A 83 -7.92 -16.42 -26.66
N SER A 84 -7.25 -15.48 -27.34
CA SER A 84 -6.61 -15.68 -28.64
C SER A 84 -5.17 -15.20 -28.58
N LYS A 85 -4.30 -15.81 -29.41
CA LYS A 85 -2.90 -15.41 -29.59
C LYS A 85 -2.80 -14.53 -30.83
N ALA A 86 -1.90 -13.55 -30.80
CA ALA A 86 -1.30 -12.98 -32.00
C ALA A 86 0.21 -12.86 -31.74
N ASN A 87 1.03 -13.54 -32.55
CA ASN A 87 2.45 -13.24 -32.63
C ASN A 87 2.59 -11.98 -33.47
N ASN A 88 3.52 -11.08 -33.12
CA ASN A 88 4.04 -10.12 -34.08
C ASN A 88 5.56 -10.08 -34.02
N LYS A 89 6.16 -9.96 -35.21
CA LYS A 89 7.59 -10.06 -35.47
C LYS A 89 8.20 -8.67 -35.34
N ILE A 90 9.30 -8.53 -34.61
CA ILE A 90 10.03 -7.26 -34.51
C ILE A 90 11.16 -7.27 -35.54
N THR A 91 11.16 -6.28 -36.43
CA THR A 91 12.34 -5.90 -37.22
C THR A 91 12.89 -4.61 -36.60
N ILE A 92 14.20 -4.54 -36.45
CA ILE A 92 14.92 -3.35 -35.98
C ILE A 92 15.75 -2.85 -37.16
N GLU A 93 15.67 -1.57 -37.48
CA GLU A 93 16.67 -0.88 -38.30
C GLU A 93 17.20 0.34 -37.53
N GLN A 94 18.43 0.73 -37.86
CA GLN A 94 19.24 1.65 -37.06
C GLN A 94 19.20 3.07 -37.65
N ILE A 95 19.25 4.08 -36.78
CA ILE A 95 19.33 5.49 -37.17
C ILE A 95 20.81 5.92 -37.22
N PRO A 96 21.34 6.41 -38.35
CA PRO A 96 22.63 7.11 -38.40
C PRO A 96 22.48 8.57 -37.93
N SER A 97 23.44 9.05 -37.15
CA SER A 97 23.56 10.46 -36.75
C SER A 97 24.18 11.32 -37.86
N LEU A 98 23.75 12.57 -38.02
CA LEU A 98 24.45 13.58 -38.82
C LEU A 98 24.49 14.95 -38.12
N ALA A 99 25.59 15.67 -38.32
CA ALA A 99 25.80 17.03 -37.85
C ALA A 99 26.64 17.83 -38.88
N LYS A 100 26.58 19.16 -38.77
CA LYS A 100 27.29 20.19 -39.57
C LYS A 100 26.83 20.44 -41.03
N THR A 101 25.94 21.43 -41.13
CA THR A 101 26.10 22.74 -41.83
C THR A 101 26.61 22.84 -43.30
N VAL A 102 26.04 23.84 -43.99
CA VAL A 102 26.46 24.53 -45.24
C VAL A 102 25.98 23.94 -46.56
N SER A 103 24.92 24.53 -47.13
CA SER A 103 25.05 25.46 -48.27
C SER A 103 23.68 26.07 -48.63
N ALA A 104 23.67 27.21 -49.31
CA ALA A 104 22.46 27.80 -49.88
C ALA A 104 22.53 27.69 -51.41
N GLN A 105 21.44 27.21 -52.04
CA GLN A 105 20.80 27.81 -53.22
C GLN A 105 19.73 26.86 -53.79
N ASN A 106 18.47 27.27 -53.71
CA ASN A 106 17.51 27.24 -54.81
C ASN A 106 16.18 27.86 -54.32
N ALA A 107 15.87 29.05 -54.83
CA ALA A 107 14.62 29.74 -54.53
C ALA A 107 13.59 29.45 -55.62
N GLY A 108 12.54 28.70 -55.29
CA GLY A 108 11.45 28.39 -56.22
C GLY A 108 10.41 27.47 -55.60
N SER A 109 9.14 27.90 -55.60
CA SER A 109 7.95 27.06 -55.35
C SER A 109 7.87 26.25 -54.03
N LEU A 110 8.34 26.79 -52.90
CA LEU A 110 8.05 26.22 -51.55
C LEU A 110 7.52 27.25 -50.53
N VAL A 111 7.30 28.51 -50.95
CA VAL A 111 6.94 29.61 -50.04
C VAL A 111 5.46 29.54 -49.61
N SER A 112 4.53 29.26 -50.54
CA SER A 112 3.09 29.26 -50.27
C SER A 112 2.71 28.28 -49.15
N GLY A 113 2.98 26.98 -49.32
CA GLY A 113 2.64 25.95 -48.32
C GLY A 113 3.35 26.11 -46.96
N LYS A 114 4.44 26.89 -46.87
CA LYS A 114 5.11 27.19 -45.60
C LYS A 114 4.55 28.44 -44.91
N LEU A 115 4.06 29.43 -45.66
CA LEU A 115 3.26 30.53 -45.10
C LEU A 115 1.86 30.04 -44.75
N GLU A 116 1.12 29.40 -45.65
CA GLU A 116 -0.24 28.85 -45.40
C GLU A 116 -0.29 27.99 -44.13
N ARG A 117 0.73 27.16 -43.89
CA ARG A 117 0.81 26.32 -42.68
C ARG A 117 1.12 27.12 -41.43
N LYS A 118 1.86 28.23 -41.52
CA LYS A 118 2.15 29.11 -40.38
C LYS A 118 0.97 30.04 -40.08
N VAL A 119 0.31 30.56 -41.12
CA VAL A 119 -0.94 31.32 -41.07
C VAL A 119 -2.04 30.47 -40.44
N LYS A 120 -2.35 29.28 -40.96
CA LYS A 120 -3.36 28.39 -40.33
C LYS A 120 -3.07 27.99 -38.88
N ILE A 121 -1.80 27.95 -38.46
CA ILE A 121 -1.45 27.73 -37.04
C ILE A 121 -1.71 29.00 -36.22
N GLN A 122 -1.42 30.18 -36.75
CA GLN A 122 -1.73 31.46 -36.12
C GLN A 122 -3.25 31.69 -36.05
N ASP A 123 -3.97 31.55 -37.17
CA ASP A 123 -5.43 31.68 -37.26
C ASP A 123 -6.15 30.75 -36.27
N SER A 124 -5.68 29.50 -36.12
CA SER A 124 -6.28 28.54 -35.17
C SER A 124 -5.90 28.81 -33.72
N LEU A 125 -4.74 29.43 -33.44
CA LEU A 125 -4.42 29.93 -32.09
C LEU A 125 -5.26 31.17 -31.73
N GLU A 126 -5.54 32.06 -32.69
CA GLU A 126 -6.40 33.23 -32.50
C GLU A 126 -7.88 32.81 -32.38
N THR A 127 -8.33 31.84 -33.18
CA THR A 127 -9.67 31.23 -33.03
C THR A 127 -9.83 30.55 -31.66
N LEU A 128 -8.77 29.91 -31.12
CA LEU A 128 -8.77 29.35 -29.76
C LEU A 128 -8.78 30.43 -28.65
N ALA A 129 -8.27 31.64 -28.92
CA ALA A 129 -8.27 32.75 -27.99
C ALA A 129 -9.66 33.42 -27.84
N GLN A 130 -10.50 33.30 -28.87
CA GLN A 130 -11.88 33.79 -28.90
C GLN A 130 -12.87 32.94 -28.07
N LEU A 131 -12.48 31.73 -27.65
CA LEU A 131 -13.42 30.75 -27.08
C LEU A 131 -13.84 31.04 -25.64
N SER A 132 -15.15 30.96 -25.38
CA SER A 132 -15.74 31.06 -24.06
C SER A 132 -15.60 29.74 -23.29
N TRP A 133 -14.60 29.68 -22.40
CA TRP A 133 -14.28 28.50 -21.60
C TRP A 133 -15.05 28.44 -20.27
N GLN A 134 -15.75 27.33 -20.04
CA GLN A 134 -16.45 27.03 -18.79
C GLN A 134 -15.99 25.71 -18.17
N THR A 135 -15.88 25.65 -16.84
CA THR A 135 -15.47 24.44 -16.10
C THR A 135 -16.64 23.86 -15.32
N VAL A 136 -16.98 22.60 -15.56
CA VAL A 136 -18.14 21.93 -14.96
C VAL A 136 -17.73 20.70 -14.17
N LYS A 137 -18.16 20.65 -12.91
CA LYS A 137 -17.96 19.49 -12.02
C LYS A 137 -19.08 18.47 -12.19
N VAL A 138 -18.71 17.21 -12.41
CA VAL A 138 -19.64 16.07 -12.55
C VAL A 138 -20.32 15.78 -11.21
N ARG A 139 -21.66 15.79 -11.21
CA ARG A 139 -22.51 15.55 -10.05
C ARG A 139 -22.95 14.08 -9.97
N SER A 140 -23.48 13.64 -8.82
CA SER A 140 -24.08 12.31 -8.72
C SER A 140 -25.28 12.20 -9.66
N GLY A 141 -25.27 11.20 -10.55
CA GLY A 141 -26.30 11.01 -11.58
C GLY A 141 -26.10 11.84 -12.86
N ASP A 142 -25.07 12.70 -12.95
CA ASP A 142 -24.74 13.37 -14.22
C ASP A 142 -24.30 12.33 -15.28
N SER A 143 -24.68 12.58 -16.53
CA SER A 143 -24.09 11.98 -17.72
C SER A 143 -23.63 13.09 -18.66
N LEU A 144 -22.82 12.78 -19.68
CA LEU A 144 -22.43 13.78 -20.68
C LEU A 144 -23.65 14.53 -21.27
N ALA A 145 -24.76 13.81 -21.52
CA ALA A 145 -25.98 14.41 -22.05
C ALA A 145 -26.66 15.37 -21.07
N LEU A 146 -26.68 15.04 -19.76
CA LEU A 146 -27.24 15.92 -18.73
C LEU A 146 -26.33 17.12 -18.44
N ILE A 147 -25.02 16.94 -18.54
CA ILE A 147 -24.03 18.02 -18.45
C ILE A 147 -24.22 18.97 -19.63
N LEU A 148 -24.12 18.49 -20.87
CA LEU A 148 -24.21 19.33 -22.07
C LEU A 148 -25.57 20.04 -22.18
N LYS A 149 -26.68 19.36 -21.91
CA LYS A 149 -28.01 20.00 -21.85
C LYS A 149 -28.10 21.11 -20.79
N ARG A 150 -27.42 20.96 -19.64
CA ARG A 150 -27.37 21.99 -18.58
C ARG A 150 -26.60 23.24 -19.00
N LEU A 151 -25.79 23.18 -20.06
CA LEU A 151 -25.03 24.30 -20.63
C LEU A 151 -25.64 24.82 -21.95
N GLY A 152 -26.87 24.40 -22.29
CA GLY A 152 -27.58 24.83 -23.50
C GLY A 152 -27.32 23.99 -24.76
N PHE A 153 -26.31 23.12 -24.78
CA PHE A 153 -25.97 22.33 -25.97
C PHE A 153 -27.04 21.28 -26.32
N SER A 154 -27.18 21.04 -27.63
CA SER A 154 -28.21 20.14 -28.17
C SER A 154 -27.92 18.64 -27.94
N ALA A 155 -28.94 17.82 -28.16
CA ALA A 155 -28.79 16.35 -28.18
C ALA A 155 -27.93 15.89 -29.37
N GLN A 156 -27.96 16.62 -30.48
CA GLN A 156 -27.16 16.40 -31.68
C GLN A 156 -25.67 16.66 -31.40
N THR A 157 -25.35 17.79 -30.75
CA THR A 157 -24.02 18.13 -30.25
C THR A 157 -23.51 17.05 -29.29
N THR A 158 -24.36 16.65 -28.34
CA THR A 158 -24.07 15.57 -27.39
C THR A 158 -23.74 14.24 -28.09
N TYR A 159 -24.55 13.86 -29.09
CA TYR A 159 -24.31 12.65 -29.87
C TYR A 159 -22.95 12.72 -30.59
N ALA A 160 -22.73 13.79 -31.37
CA ALA A 160 -21.53 13.99 -32.17
C ALA A 160 -20.23 14.01 -31.34
N VAL A 161 -20.25 14.63 -30.16
CA VAL A 161 -19.13 14.60 -29.19
C VAL A 161 -18.95 13.18 -28.62
N SER A 162 -20.03 12.48 -28.25
CA SER A 162 -19.96 11.12 -27.70
C SER A 162 -19.54 10.04 -28.73
N THR A 163 -19.65 10.36 -30.01
CA THR A 163 -19.20 9.54 -31.15
C THR A 163 -18.03 10.16 -31.90
N ALA A 164 -17.30 11.12 -31.29
CA ALA A 164 -16.18 11.80 -31.91
C ALA A 164 -15.15 10.81 -32.48
N LYS A 165 -14.62 11.12 -33.68
CA LYS A 165 -13.73 10.25 -34.44
C LYS A 165 -12.50 9.89 -33.60
N GLY A 166 -12.11 8.62 -33.58
CA GLY A 166 -11.00 8.12 -32.75
C GLY A 166 -11.42 6.96 -31.85
N LYS A 167 -10.52 6.55 -30.94
CA LYS A 167 -10.73 5.40 -30.05
C LYS A 167 -11.19 5.80 -28.65
N GLU A 168 -10.79 7.00 -28.20
CA GLU A 168 -10.86 7.43 -26.80
C GLU A 168 -12.18 8.13 -26.44
N SER A 169 -12.98 8.58 -27.40
CA SER A 169 -14.34 9.16 -27.17
C SER A 169 -15.26 8.25 -26.34
N LYS A 170 -15.01 6.95 -26.33
CA LYS A 170 -15.69 5.96 -25.47
C LYS A 170 -15.50 6.20 -23.96
N LEU A 171 -14.45 6.92 -23.54
CA LEU A 171 -14.18 7.25 -22.13
C LEU A 171 -15.25 8.21 -21.55
N LEU A 172 -15.83 9.09 -22.37
CA LEU A 172 -16.92 9.99 -21.97
C LEU A 172 -18.20 9.25 -21.52
N LYS A 173 -18.31 7.95 -21.83
CA LYS A 173 -19.41 7.09 -21.36
C LYS A 173 -19.25 6.66 -19.90
N ARG A 174 -18.15 7.05 -19.23
CA ARG A 174 -17.82 6.76 -17.83
C ARG A 174 -17.10 7.96 -17.18
N LEU A 175 -17.88 9.02 -16.93
CA LEU A 175 -17.47 10.13 -16.07
C LEU A 175 -17.61 9.71 -14.59
N ASN A 176 -16.70 10.12 -13.71
CA ASN A 176 -16.78 9.85 -12.28
C ASN A 176 -17.34 11.07 -11.52
N VAL A 177 -18.03 10.82 -10.41
CA VAL A 177 -18.59 11.90 -9.59
C VAL A 177 -17.45 12.68 -8.93
N GLY A 178 -17.39 13.99 -9.20
CA GLY A 178 -16.36 14.88 -8.70
C GLY A 178 -15.35 15.36 -9.76
N ASP A 179 -15.28 14.69 -10.92
CA ASP A 179 -14.42 15.06 -12.04
C ASP A 179 -14.76 16.47 -12.55
N LYS A 180 -13.79 17.14 -13.19
CA LYS A 180 -13.98 18.43 -13.86
C LYS A 180 -13.83 18.25 -15.36
N LEU A 181 -14.78 18.75 -16.14
CA LEU A 181 -14.63 18.93 -17.59
C LEU A 181 -14.47 20.42 -17.87
N ARG A 182 -13.56 20.79 -18.79
CA ARG A 182 -13.53 22.12 -19.40
C ARG A 182 -14.22 22.03 -20.75
N ILE A 183 -15.14 22.95 -21.04
CA ILE A 183 -15.90 22.98 -22.29
C ILE A 183 -15.80 24.39 -22.85
N ALA A 184 -15.55 24.49 -24.15
CA ALA A 184 -15.37 25.74 -24.86
C ALA A 184 -16.52 25.95 -25.85
N SER A 185 -17.10 27.15 -25.82
CA SER A 185 -18.04 27.62 -26.85
C SER A 185 -17.38 28.64 -27.77
N ASP A 186 -17.75 28.62 -29.05
CA ASP A 186 -17.50 29.72 -29.99
C ASP A 186 -18.57 30.82 -29.88
N GLU A 187 -18.46 31.86 -30.72
CA GLU A 187 -19.37 33.00 -30.75
C GLU A 187 -20.81 32.61 -31.16
N GLU A 188 -20.98 31.50 -31.91
CA GLU A 188 -22.28 30.92 -32.29
C GLU A 188 -22.86 29.97 -31.21
N GLN A 189 -22.24 29.92 -30.03
CA GLN A 189 -22.54 29.03 -28.91
C GLN A 189 -22.45 27.53 -29.24
N GLN A 190 -21.82 27.15 -30.36
CA GLN A 190 -21.52 25.75 -30.64
C GLN A 190 -20.36 25.28 -29.76
N LEU A 191 -20.22 23.96 -29.59
CA LEU A 191 -19.15 23.39 -28.78
C LEU A 191 -17.89 23.28 -29.64
N ALA A 192 -16.92 24.16 -29.42
CA ALA A 192 -15.65 24.13 -30.16
C ALA A 192 -14.69 23.05 -29.61
N ALA A 193 -14.62 22.92 -28.27
CA ALA A 193 -13.73 21.97 -27.60
C ALA A 193 -14.28 21.43 -26.27
N LEU A 194 -13.80 20.25 -25.87
CA LEU A 194 -14.01 19.66 -24.55
C LEU A 194 -12.71 19.00 -24.08
N GLU A 195 -12.26 19.36 -22.89
CA GLU A 195 -11.17 18.70 -22.17
C GLU A 195 -11.72 17.92 -20.97
N TYR A 196 -11.21 16.71 -20.78
CA TYR A 196 -11.50 15.87 -19.62
C TYR A 196 -10.18 15.29 -19.09
N PRO A 197 -9.61 15.89 -18.03
CA PRO A 197 -8.47 15.34 -17.31
C PRO A 197 -8.85 13.98 -16.67
N LEU A 198 -8.26 12.92 -17.20
CA LEU A 198 -8.47 11.52 -16.78
C LEU A 198 -7.57 11.15 -15.59
N SER A 199 -6.44 11.83 -15.44
CA SER A 199 -5.45 11.65 -14.39
C SER A 199 -4.62 12.93 -14.20
N LYS A 200 -3.52 12.90 -13.43
CA LYS A 200 -2.54 14.00 -13.43
C LYS A 200 -1.73 14.11 -14.74
N THR A 201 -1.60 13.00 -15.47
CA THR A 201 -0.81 12.89 -16.72
C THR A 201 -1.67 12.97 -17.97
N ASP A 202 -2.90 12.44 -17.94
CA ASP A 202 -3.69 12.17 -19.13
C ASP A 202 -4.89 13.10 -19.24
N THR A 203 -5.01 13.80 -20.37
CA THR A 203 -6.20 14.59 -20.73
C THR A 203 -6.79 14.06 -22.03
N LEU A 204 -8.10 13.78 -22.02
CA LEU A 204 -8.87 13.55 -23.23
C LEU A 204 -9.31 14.90 -23.81
N PHE A 205 -8.96 15.15 -25.07
CA PHE A 205 -9.41 16.29 -25.85
C PHE A 205 -10.41 15.84 -26.91
N ILE A 206 -11.53 16.56 -27.03
CA ILE A 206 -12.50 16.44 -28.11
C ILE A 206 -12.63 17.81 -28.77
N ASN A 207 -12.09 17.96 -29.97
CA ASN A 207 -12.07 19.25 -30.68
C ASN A 207 -12.90 19.14 -31.96
N LEU A 208 -13.63 20.19 -32.30
CA LEU A 208 -14.26 20.34 -33.61
C LEU A 208 -13.17 20.62 -34.67
N VAL A 209 -13.14 19.81 -35.74
CA VAL A 209 -12.12 19.92 -36.80
C VAL A 209 -12.81 19.78 -38.15
N GLY A 210 -13.09 20.92 -38.79
CA GLY A 210 -14.14 21.01 -39.80
C GLY A 210 -15.48 20.56 -39.20
N ASP A 211 -16.34 19.95 -40.01
CA ASP A 211 -17.71 19.57 -39.62
C ASP A 211 -17.79 18.34 -38.69
N SER A 212 -16.71 18.00 -37.98
CA SER A 212 -16.68 16.78 -37.15
C SER A 212 -15.73 16.85 -35.95
N TYR A 213 -16.23 16.37 -34.80
CA TYR A 213 -15.43 16.19 -33.60
C TYR A 213 -14.41 15.06 -33.74
N GLN A 214 -13.19 15.32 -33.29
CA GLN A 214 -12.10 14.36 -33.24
C GLN A 214 -11.60 14.21 -31.80
N SER A 215 -11.33 12.96 -31.39
CA SER A 215 -10.91 12.58 -30.04
C SER A 215 -9.47 12.10 -30.02
N HIS A 216 -8.66 12.72 -29.17
CA HIS A 216 -7.29 12.29 -28.89
C HIS A 216 -7.00 12.40 -27.39
N ARG A 217 -6.04 11.60 -26.92
CA ARG A 217 -5.55 11.69 -25.54
C ARG A 217 -4.13 12.22 -25.57
N GLU A 218 -3.88 13.30 -24.86
CA GLU A 218 -2.54 13.76 -24.55
C GLU A 218 -2.11 13.14 -23.23
N THR A 219 -0.87 12.66 -23.16
CA THR A 219 -0.25 12.16 -21.92
C THR A 219 1.01 12.98 -21.69
N LYS A 220 0.99 13.84 -20.66
CA LYS A 220 2.17 14.61 -20.23
C LYS A 220 3.26 13.67 -19.75
N GLU A 221 4.51 13.97 -20.09
CA GLU A 221 5.66 13.23 -19.58
C GLU A 221 5.86 13.51 -18.08
N VAL A 222 6.21 12.47 -17.34
CA VAL A 222 6.54 12.58 -15.91
C VAL A 222 8.05 12.63 -15.78
N GLU A 223 8.58 13.81 -15.46
CA GLU A 223 9.99 13.95 -15.13
C GLU A 223 10.26 13.27 -13.79
N ILE A 224 11.28 12.41 -13.74
CA ILE A 224 11.73 11.74 -12.52
C ILE A 224 13.06 12.34 -12.11
N ARG A 225 13.09 12.97 -10.93
CA ARG A 225 14.32 13.47 -10.30
C ARG A 225 14.64 12.60 -9.09
N GLU A 226 15.92 12.36 -8.87
CA GLU A 226 16.35 11.65 -7.66
C GLU A 226 16.43 12.61 -6.47
N SER A 227 16.17 12.09 -5.28
CA SER A 227 16.22 12.85 -4.04
C SER A 227 16.65 11.96 -2.88
N PHE A 228 17.22 12.60 -1.85
CA PHE A 228 17.85 11.92 -0.72
C PHE A 228 17.22 12.41 0.58
N SER A 229 17.12 11.52 1.56
CA SER A 229 16.83 11.86 2.97
C SER A 229 17.75 11.06 3.89
N TYR A 230 18.03 11.64 5.06
CA TYR A 230 18.82 11.05 6.14
C TYR A 230 18.09 11.28 7.47
N GLY A 231 18.23 10.37 8.43
CA GLY A 231 17.80 10.62 9.80
C GLY A 231 18.47 9.69 10.82
N THR A 232 18.75 10.25 11.99
CA THR A 232 19.10 9.50 13.21
C THR A 232 17.83 9.21 14.00
N ILE A 233 17.78 8.04 14.63
CA ILE A 233 16.61 7.56 15.37
C ILE A 233 16.82 7.85 16.85
N ASN A 234 15.99 8.73 17.41
CA ASN A 234 16.05 9.10 18.83
C ASN A 234 14.90 8.48 19.67
N SER A 235 13.85 7.95 19.02
CA SER A 235 12.68 7.39 19.73
C SER A 235 11.97 6.27 18.98
N SER A 236 11.74 6.45 17.68
CA SER A 236 11.26 5.39 16.78
C SER A 236 11.64 5.70 15.33
N PHE A 237 11.82 4.66 14.53
CA PHE A 237 12.07 4.80 13.10
C PHE A 237 10.98 5.60 12.37
N TRP A 238 9.71 5.49 12.80
CA TRP A 238 8.62 6.25 12.20
C TRP A 238 8.79 7.76 12.42
N ASN A 239 9.06 8.18 13.66
CA ASN A 239 9.26 9.59 13.99
C ASN A 239 10.46 10.17 13.21
N ALA A 240 11.58 9.45 13.21
CA ALA A 240 12.78 9.86 12.48
C ALA A 240 12.55 9.93 10.96
N GLY A 241 11.77 9.00 10.39
CA GLY A 241 11.33 9.04 8.99
C GLY A 241 10.51 10.29 8.65
N VAL A 242 9.54 10.65 9.49
CA VAL A 242 8.74 11.87 9.30
C VAL A 242 9.62 13.13 9.43
N SER A 243 10.51 13.18 10.43
CA SER A 243 11.47 14.29 10.59
C SER A 243 12.44 14.43 9.41
N ALA A 244 12.81 13.31 8.76
CA ALA A 244 13.61 13.28 7.53
C ALA A 244 12.83 13.63 6.24
N GLY A 245 11.57 14.10 6.37
CA GLY A 245 10.72 14.51 5.26
C GLY A 245 10.11 13.35 4.45
N LEU A 246 10.12 12.11 4.99
CA LEU A 246 9.50 10.96 4.33
C LEU A 246 7.99 10.91 4.59
N ASN A 247 7.22 10.52 3.57
CA ASN A 247 5.81 10.20 3.73
C ASN A 247 5.59 8.74 4.20
N ASP A 248 4.42 8.47 4.78
CA ASP A 248 3.98 7.15 5.27
C ASP A 248 4.34 5.99 4.33
N SER A 249 4.17 6.16 3.02
CA SER A 249 4.44 5.11 2.02
C SER A 249 5.93 4.83 1.91
N GLN A 250 6.79 5.85 1.96
CA GLN A 250 8.24 5.68 1.97
C GLN A 250 8.70 4.98 3.25
N ILE A 251 8.20 5.41 4.43
CA ILE A 251 8.54 4.82 5.73
C ILE A 251 8.12 3.34 5.77
N ILE A 252 6.89 3.02 5.33
CA ILE A 252 6.40 1.64 5.24
C ILE A 252 7.20 0.82 4.22
N ASN A 253 7.55 1.38 3.05
CA ASN A 253 8.33 0.65 2.05
C ASN A 253 9.76 0.38 2.53
N PHE A 254 10.41 1.33 3.20
CA PHE A 254 11.71 1.14 3.84
C PHE A 254 11.66 0.03 4.90
N ALA A 255 10.68 0.09 5.81
CA ALA A 255 10.47 -0.96 6.82
C ALA A 255 10.19 -2.34 6.18
N ASN A 256 9.51 -2.40 5.04
CA ASN A 256 9.29 -3.65 4.28
C ASN A 256 10.54 -4.19 3.57
N ILE A 257 11.56 -3.36 3.31
CA ILE A 257 12.83 -3.79 2.72
C ILE A 257 13.69 -4.48 3.78
N PHE A 258 13.86 -3.86 4.95
CA PHE A 258 14.75 -4.35 6.01
C PHE A 258 14.07 -5.16 7.11
N GLY A 259 12.73 -5.19 7.18
CA GLY A 259 11.92 -5.87 8.20
C GLY A 259 12.03 -7.41 8.25
N TRP A 260 13.00 -7.96 7.53
CA TRP A 260 13.43 -9.35 7.57
C TRP A 260 14.66 -9.57 8.44
N ASP A 261 15.49 -8.55 8.56
CA ASP A 261 16.81 -8.54 9.20
C ASP A 261 16.77 -7.71 10.49
N ILE A 262 15.99 -6.62 10.53
CA ILE A 262 15.73 -5.79 11.72
C ILE A 262 14.24 -5.86 12.10
N ASP A 263 13.90 -6.16 13.36
CA ASP A 263 12.55 -5.92 13.90
C ASP A 263 12.44 -4.45 14.36
N PHE A 264 11.84 -3.61 13.51
CA PHE A 264 11.67 -2.18 13.75
C PHE A 264 10.92 -1.79 15.05
N ALA A 265 10.31 -2.75 15.77
CA ALA A 265 9.65 -2.52 17.05
C ALA A 265 10.46 -3.03 18.27
N LEU A 266 11.53 -3.80 18.07
CA LEU A 266 12.28 -4.46 19.15
C LEU A 266 13.80 -4.23 19.09
N ASP A 267 14.37 -4.11 17.90
CA ASP A 267 15.82 -4.09 17.67
C ASP A 267 16.38 -2.67 17.52
N ILE A 268 15.52 -1.69 17.21
CA ILE A 268 15.89 -0.28 17.04
C ILE A 268 16.30 0.39 18.36
N ARG A 269 17.36 1.19 18.33
CA ARG A 269 17.94 1.93 19.46
C ARG A 269 18.07 3.42 19.16
N GLU A 270 18.30 4.19 20.21
CA GLU A 270 18.75 5.57 20.09
C GLU A 270 20.17 5.60 19.46
N GLY A 271 20.37 6.45 18.46
CA GLY A 271 21.64 6.55 17.72
C GLY A 271 21.73 5.69 16.45
N ASP A 272 20.81 4.75 16.23
CA ASP A 272 20.64 4.10 14.92
C ASP A 272 20.35 5.15 13.83
N SER A 273 20.72 4.91 12.57
CA SER A 273 20.50 5.90 11.51
C SER A 273 20.20 5.28 10.14
N PHE A 274 19.54 6.03 9.26
CA PHE A 274 19.13 5.55 7.94
C PHE A 274 19.32 6.58 6.83
N HIS A 275 19.57 6.09 5.62
CA HIS A 275 19.74 6.87 4.39
C HIS A 275 18.85 6.27 3.30
N ILE A 276 18.26 7.13 2.47
CA ILE A 276 17.31 6.70 1.43
C ILE A 276 17.43 7.58 0.19
N THR A 277 17.67 6.94 -0.95
CA THR A 277 17.62 7.56 -2.29
C THR A 277 16.31 7.17 -2.95
N TYR A 278 15.52 8.12 -3.41
CA TYR A 278 14.18 7.87 -3.94
C TYR A 278 13.79 8.82 -5.09
N GLU A 279 12.82 8.40 -5.89
CA GLU A 279 12.23 9.19 -6.97
C GLU A 279 11.29 10.29 -6.42
N LYS A 280 11.44 11.52 -6.91
CA LYS A 280 10.40 12.56 -6.91
C LYS A 280 9.91 12.76 -8.35
N LYS A 281 8.59 12.88 -8.51
CA LYS A 281 7.92 12.98 -9.82
C LYS A 281 7.38 14.38 -10.04
N TYR A 282 7.61 14.90 -11.24
CA TYR A 282 7.20 16.23 -11.65
C TYR A 282 6.43 16.18 -12.97
N ILE A 283 5.50 17.12 -13.16
CA ILE A 283 4.82 17.40 -14.43
C ILE A 283 4.86 18.91 -14.61
N ASP A 284 5.36 19.40 -15.76
CA ASP A 284 5.52 20.82 -16.06
C ASP A 284 6.30 21.62 -14.98
N GLY A 285 7.16 20.93 -14.22
CA GLY A 285 7.87 21.48 -13.05
C GLY A 285 7.11 21.43 -11.72
N GLU A 286 5.81 21.13 -11.69
CA GLU A 286 5.03 20.92 -10.46
C GLU A 286 5.33 19.54 -9.85
N TYR A 287 5.60 19.48 -8.54
CA TYR A 287 5.82 18.22 -7.82
C TYR A 287 4.52 17.45 -7.62
N ILE A 288 4.39 16.26 -8.23
CA ILE A 288 3.16 15.48 -8.19
C ILE A 288 3.14 14.34 -7.15
N GLY A 289 4.29 13.95 -6.60
CA GLY A 289 4.44 12.90 -5.57
C GLY A 289 5.76 12.13 -5.64
N THR A 290 6.00 11.22 -4.70
CA THR A 290 7.18 10.31 -4.71
C THR A 290 6.95 9.08 -5.58
N GLY A 291 8.04 8.47 -6.04
CA GLY A 291 8.05 7.17 -6.71
C GLY A 291 8.73 6.07 -5.90
N ASN A 292 9.59 5.29 -6.55
CA ASN A 292 10.31 4.18 -5.93
C ASN A 292 11.44 4.64 -4.97
N ILE A 293 11.82 3.75 -4.05
CA ILE A 293 13.10 3.79 -3.36
C ILE A 293 14.13 3.14 -4.29
N LEU A 294 15.21 3.84 -4.64
CA LEU A 294 16.24 3.37 -5.57
C LEU A 294 17.39 2.67 -4.81
N ALA A 295 17.78 3.25 -3.67
CA ALA A 295 18.75 2.70 -2.75
C ALA A 295 18.38 3.06 -1.30
N ALA A 296 18.78 2.23 -0.36
CA ALA A 296 18.57 2.47 1.06
C ALA A 296 19.69 1.84 1.90
N GLU A 297 19.99 2.47 3.04
CA GLU A 297 20.92 2.00 4.07
C GLU A 297 20.29 2.23 5.45
N ILE A 298 20.47 1.28 6.37
CA ILE A 298 20.24 1.47 7.80
C ILE A 298 21.41 0.90 8.59
N THR A 299 21.92 1.69 9.53
CA THR A 299 22.84 1.24 10.59
C THR A 299 22.00 0.97 11.83
N ASN A 300 22.01 -0.28 12.31
CA ASN A 300 21.34 -0.70 13.53
C ASN A 300 22.36 -1.42 14.42
N GLN A 301 22.61 -0.88 15.63
CA GLN A 301 23.60 -1.42 16.58
C GLN A 301 24.97 -1.71 15.91
N ASP A 302 25.51 -0.70 15.21
CA ASP A 302 26.74 -0.73 14.41
C ASP A 302 26.77 -1.67 13.18
N GLU A 303 25.76 -2.55 12.98
CA GLU A 303 25.64 -3.35 11.75
C GLU A 303 24.96 -2.55 10.62
N VAL A 304 25.56 -2.56 9.43
CA VAL A 304 25.11 -1.78 8.26
C VAL A 304 24.39 -2.68 7.26
N PHE A 305 23.10 -2.40 7.05
CA PHE A 305 22.25 -3.11 6.10
C PHE A 305 21.96 -2.22 4.88
N GLN A 306 22.27 -2.70 3.68
CA GLN A 306 22.10 -1.95 2.43
C GLN A 306 21.21 -2.70 1.43
N ALA A 307 20.39 -1.95 0.70
CA ALA A 307 19.43 -2.48 -0.27
C ALA A 307 19.33 -1.61 -1.53
N ILE A 308 19.53 -2.23 -2.69
CA ILE A 308 19.48 -1.60 -4.01
C ILE A 308 18.29 -2.17 -4.80
N ARG A 309 17.49 -1.30 -5.41
CA ARG A 309 16.37 -1.71 -6.29
C ARG A 309 16.91 -2.07 -7.68
N PHE A 310 16.47 -3.19 -8.25
CA PHE A 310 16.78 -3.55 -9.64
C PHE A 310 15.60 -3.33 -10.60
N THR A 311 15.82 -3.53 -11.89
CA THR A 311 14.84 -3.30 -12.97
C THR A 311 13.76 -4.39 -13.09
N ASP A 312 13.66 -5.30 -12.11
CA ASP A 312 12.61 -6.31 -11.97
C ASP A 312 11.70 -6.05 -10.75
N ASP A 313 11.77 -4.84 -10.19
CA ASP A 313 10.98 -4.35 -9.04
C ASP A 313 11.24 -5.08 -7.71
N GLU A 314 12.38 -5.76 -7.62
CA GLU A 314 12.89 -6.42 -6.41
C GLU A 314 14.09 -5.64 -5.81
N TYR A 315 14.33 -5.86 -4.52
CA TYR A 315 15.46 -5.28 -3.78
C TYR A 315 16.50 -6.35 -3.44
N TYR A 316 17.77 -5.98 -3.58
CA TYR A 316 18.92 -6.85 -3.41
C TYR A 316 19.99 -6.16 -2.55
N SER A 317 20.73 -6.93 -1.76
CA SER A 317 21.98 -6.46 -1.14
C SER A 317 23.03 -6.15 -2.21
N PRO A 318 24.09 -5.38 -1.91
CA PRO A 318 25.13 -5.03 -2.89
C PRO A 318 25.80 -6.25 -3.56
N ASP A 319 25.94 -7.38 -2.86
CA ASP A 319 26.50 -8.63 -3.41
C ASP A 319 25.50 -9.44 -4.27
N GLY A 320 24.22 -9.03 -4.29
CA GLY A 320 23.16 -9.57 -5.13
C GLY A 320 22.26 -10.63 -4.46
N ARG A 321 22.31 -10.83 -3.14
CA ARG A 321 21.29 -11.61 -2.40
C ARG A 321 19.99 -10.81 -2.38
N SER A 322 18.83 -11.47 -2.37
CA SER A 322 17.56 -10.75 -2.29
C SER A 322 17.28 -10.32 -0.85
N MET A 323 16.84 -9.07 -0.66
CA MET A 323 16.42 -8.56 0.66
C MET A 323 15.10 -9.20 1.15
N ARG A 324 14.38 -9.93 0.28
CA ARG A 324 13.21 -10.71 0.70
C ARG A 324 13.64 -12.10 1.16
N LYS A 325 13.22 -12.49 2.37
CA LYS A 325 13.25 -13.91 2.77
C LYS A 325 12.06 -14.63 2.15
N ALA A 326 12.26 -15.85 1.65
CA ALA A 326 11.26 -16.52 0.80
C ALA A 326 9.92 -16.84 1.52
N PHE A 327 9.86 -16.69 2.85
CA PHE A 327 8.69 -16.99 3.68
C PHE A 327 8.52 -16.03 4.87
N LEU A 328 7.29 -15.58 5.09
CA LEU A 328 6.85 -14.89 6.31
C LEU A 328 6.85 -15.87 7.49
N ARG A 329 7.44 -15.46 8.62
CA ARG A 329 7.39 -16.23 9.89
C ARG A 329 5.99 -16.21 10.50
N ALA A 330 5.27 -15.09 10.39
CA ALA A 330 3.89 -14.91 10.83
C ALA A 330 3.00 -14.46 9.64
N PRO A 331 2.09 -15.32 9.13
CA PRO A 331 1.26 -15.01 7.96
C PRO A 331 -0.08 -14.32 8.31
N VAL A 332 -0.17 -13.65 9.45
CA VAL A 332 -1.40 -13.06 10.01
C VAL A 332 -1.03 -11.95 10.99
N ASN A 333 -1.89 -10.93 11.15
CA ASN A 333 -1.79 -9.97 12.26
C ASN A 333 -2.48 -10.59 13.50
N PHE A 334 -1.77 -10.76 14.61
CA PHE A 334 -2.24 -11.53 15.77
C PHE A 334 -2.02 -10.78 17.09
N LYS A 335 -2.85 -11.05 18.11
CA LYS A 335 -2.71 -10.42 19.44
C LYS A 335 -1.62 -11.08 20.28
N TYR A 336 -1.52 -12.41 20.23
CA TYR A 336 -0.45 -13.20 20.87
C TYR A 336 -0.39 -14.62 20.27
N ILE A 337 0.70 -15.35 20.55
CA ILE A 337 0.80 -16.78 20.23
C ILE A 337 0.15 -17.57 21.38
N SER A 338 -0.96 -18.24 21.12
CA SER A 338 -1.66 -19.07 22.11
C SER A 338 -1.03 -20.46 22.28
N SER A 339 -0.27 -20.95 21.29
CA SER A 339 0.59 -22.13 21.45
C SER A 339 1.72 -22.17 20.43
N SER A 340 2.95 -22.18 20.92
CA SER A 340 4.14 -22.46 20.11
C SER A 340 4.20 -23.91 19.59
N PHE A 341 5.06 -24.15 18.59
CA PHE A 341 5.46 -25.49 18.16
C PHE A 341 6.13 -26.24 19.32
N LYS A 342 5.68 -27.46 19.62
CA LYS A 342 6.23 -28.30 20.71
C LYS A 342 6.17 -29.77 20.34
N ARG A 343 7.30 -30.50 20.47
CA ARG A 343 7.38 -31.95 20.16
C ARG A 343 6.49 -32.80 21.09
N LYS A 344 6.19 -32.32 22.30
CA LYS A 344 5.25 -32.90 23.27
C LYS A 344 4.49 -31.76 23.99
N ARG A 345 3.16 -31.75 23.95
CA ARG A 345 2.24 -30.79 24.59
C ARG A 345 0.98 -31.53 25.06
N PHE A 346 0.38 -31.13 26.17
CA PHE A 346 -0.97 -31.56 26.52
C PHE A 346 -1.99 -30.87 25.60
N HIS A 347 -2.79 -31.63 24.87
CA HIS A 347 -3.77 -31.13 23.92
C HIS A 347 -5.07 -30.80 24.66
N PRO A 348 -5.54 -29.54 24.70
CA PRO A 348 -6.68 -29.15 25.53
C PRO A 348 -7.98 -29.87 25.14
N VAL A 349 -8.34 -29.85 23.84
CA VAL A 349 -9.58 -30.48 23.36
C VAL A 349 -9.54 -32.02 23.45
N GLN A 350 -8.44 -32.67 23.06
CA GLN A 350 -8.31 -34.14 23.08
C GLN A 350 -7.84 -34.71 24.44
N LYS A 351 -7.65 -33.86 25.46
CA LYS A 351 -7.22 -34.19 26.84
C LYS A 351 -6.05 -35.20 26.94
N ARG A 352 -5.09 -35.14 26.02
CA ARG A 352 -3.96 -36.10 25.93
C ARG A 352 -2.66 -35.46 25.47
N TRP A 353 -1.53 -36.08 25.77
CA TRP A 353 -0.22 -35.64 25.26
C TRP A 353 -0.07 -35.93 23.75
N LYS A 354 0.34 -34.92 22.97
CA LYS A 354 0.55 -35.00 21.52
C LYS A 354 1.61 -33.97 21.08
N ALA A 355 2.26 -34.18 19.94
CA ALA A 355 3.05 -33.14 19.30
C ALA A 355 2.16 -32.00 18.79
N HIS A 356 2.55 -30.75 19.08
CA HIS A 356 2.00 -29.56 18.45
C HIS A 356 2.87 -29.17 17.25
N ARG A 357 2.36 -29.46 16.05
CA ARG A 357 3.11 -29.48 14.78
C ARG A 357 3.08 -28.17 13.98
N GLY A 358 2.49 -27.14 14.56
CA GLY A 358 2.41 -25.77 14.04
C GLY A 358 2.48 -24.73 15.17
N ILE A 359 2.07 -23.50 14.88
CA ILE A 359 1.89 -22.40 15.84
C ILE A 359 0.43 -21.95 15.79
N ASP A 360 -0.17 -21.76 16.97
CA ASP A 360 -1.49 -21.16 17.13
C ASP A 360 -1.33 -19.64 17.35
N TYR A 361 -1.75 -18.83 16.38
CA TYR A 361 -1.78 -17.37 16.46
C TYR A 361 -3.20 -16.89 16.80
N ALA A 362 -3.38 -16.29 17.98
CA ALA A 362 -4.68 -15.81 18.44
C ALA A 362 -5.04 -14.47 17.77
N ALA A 363 -6.16 -14.45 17.06
CA ALA A 363 -6.64 -13.29 16.29
C ALA A 363 -8.17 -13.30 16.20
N LYS A 364 -8.79 -12.15 15.92
CA LYS A 364 -10.25 -12.04 15.81
C LYS A 364 -10.75 -12.84 14.59
N THR A 365 -11.94 -13.42 14.68
CA THR A 365 -12.63 -13.99 13.51
C THR A 365 -12.73 -12.93 12.41
N GLY A 366 -12.41 -13.28 11.17
CA GLY A 366 -12.39 -12.35 10.05
C GLY A 366 -11.05 -11.64 9.80
N THR A 367 -10.05 -11.74 10.69
CA THR A 367 -8.70 -11.21 10.40
C THR A 367 -8.11 -11.87 9.14
N PRO A 368 -7.60 -11.11 8.15
CA PRO A 368 -6.99 -11.67 6.95
C PRO A 368 -5.74 -12.51 7.25
N VAL A 369 -5.59 -13.63 6.53
CA VAL A 369 -4.42 -14.50 6.55
C VAL A 369 -3.81 -14.53 5.15
N VAL A 370 -2.50 -14.36 5.05
CA VAL A 370 -1.77 -14.26 3.79
C VAL A 370 -0.94 -15.51 3.49
N ALA A 371 -0.60 -15.73 2.22
CA ALA A 371 0.38 -16.75 1.84
C ALA A 371 1.77 -16.34 2.36
N ALA A 372 2.38 -17.21 3.15
CA ALA A 372 3.70 -16.95 3.73
C ALA A 372 4.79 -16.78 2.66
N GLY A 373 4.68 -17.45 1.51
CA GLY A 373 5.63 -17.36 0.40
C GLY A 373 4.96 -17.65 -0.94
N ASN A 374 5.66 -17.34 -2.04
CA ASN A 374 5.19 -17.63 -3.40
C ASN A 374 4.93 -19.14 -3.59
N GLY A 375 3.80 -19.54 -4.19
CA GLY A 375 3.47 -20.97 -4.31
C GLY A 375 2.24 -21.32 -5.14
N LYS A 376 1.84 -22.60 -5.08
CA LYS A 376 0.63 -23.17 -5.70
C LYS A 376 -0.23 -23.83 -4.63
N VAL A 377 -1.51 -23.46 -4.56
CA VAL A 377 -2.50 -24.03 -3.63
C VAL A 377 -2.76 -25.49 -4.01
N THR A 378 -2.38 -26.44 -3.15
CA THR A 378 -2.64 -27.88 -3.35
C THR A 378 -3.99 -28.30 -2.80
N HIS A 379 -4.43 -27.67 -1.71
CA HIS A 379 -5.70 -27.91 -1.05
C HIS A 379 -6.35 -26.59 -0.64
N ALA A 380 -7.67 -26.50 -0.83
CA ALA A 380 -8.50 -25.39 -0.37
C ALA A 380 -9.92 -25.93 -0.10
N THR A 381 -10.07 -26.65 1.01
CA THR A 381 -11.28 -27.45 1.30
C THR A 381 -11.62 -27.45 2.80
N TYR A 382 -12.60 -28.25 3.20
CA TYR A 382 -13.07 -28.42 4.57
C TYR A 382 -12.85 -29.86 5.05
N ASN A 383 -12.52 -30.05 6.33
CA ASN A 383 -12.75 -31.32 7.03
C ASN A 383 -12.97 -31.11 8.53
N LYS A 384 -13.54 -32.11 9.24
CA LYS A 384 -13.94 -32.00 10.65
C LYS A 384 -12.80 -31.71 11.64
N TYR A 385 -11.54 -31.94 11.27
CA TYR A 385 -10.38 -31.67 12.13
C TYR A 385 -9.76 -30.29 11.83
N ASN A 386 -9.48 -30.02 10.56
CA ASN A 386 -8.79 -28.82 10.11
C ASN A 386 -9.71 -27.59 9.97
N GLY A 387 -11.02 -27.80 10.00
CA GLY A 387 -12.00 -26.79 9.61
C GLY A 387 -11.91 -26.47 8.13
N ASN A 388 -12.15 -25.22 7.76
CA ASN A 388 -11.76 -24.70 6.46
C ASN A 388 -10.24 -24.48 6.46
N TYR A 389 -9.53 -25.05 5.48
CA TYR A 389 -8.08 -24.94 5.40
C TYR A 389 -7.58 -24.72 3.98
N VAL A 390 -6.38 -24.14 3.89
CA VAL A 390 -5.59 -23.98 2.67
C VAL A 390 -4.21 -24.60 2.90
N PHE A 391 -3.72 -25.41 1.97
CA PHE A 391 -2.33 -25.88 1.92
C PHE A 391 -1.66 -25.36 0.65
N ILE A 392 -0.42 -24.87 0.76
CA ILE A 392 0.35 -24.31 -0.35
C ILE A 392 1.65 -25.09 -0.50
N GLN A 393 1.91 -25.57 -1.72
CA GLN A 393 3.21 -26.10 -2.13
C GLN A 393 4.07 -24.95 -2.65
N HIS A 394 5.31 -24.89 -2.19
CA HIS A 394 6.31 -23.92 -2.62
C HIS A 394 7.47 -24.63 -3.32
N GLY A 395 8.52 -23.87 -3.67
CA GLY A 395 9.78 -24.46 -4.10
C GLY A 395 10.48 -25.26 -3.00
N ASN A 396 11.58 -25.92 -3.35
CA ASN A 396 12.56 -26.50 -2.43
C ASN A 396 11.95 -27.46 -1.38
N GLY A 397 10.92 -28.22 -1.76
CA GLY A 397 10.26 -29.19 -0.88
C GLY A 397 9.46 -28.59 0.29
N ILE A 398 9.19 -27.28 0.27
CA ILE A 398 8.49 -26.59 1.37
C ILE A 398 6.98 -26.60 1.16
N VAL A 399 6.24 -26.94 2.23
CA VAL A 399 4.77 -26.86 2.28
C VAL A 399 4.36 -26.04 3.50
N THR A 400 3.46 -25.08 3.29
CA THR A 400 2.81 -24.35 4.38
C THR A 400 1.32 -24.68 4.44
N LYS A 401 0.76 -24.66 5.66
CA LYS A 401 -0.63 -25.03 5.92
C LYS A 401 -1.29 -24.05 6.87
N TYR A 402 -2.54 -23.69 6.56
CA TYR A 402 -3.32 -22.68 7.26
C TYR A 402 -4.70 -23.27 7.54
N LEU A 403 -5.05 -23.43 8.82
CA LEU A 403 -6.23 -24.17 9.29
C LEU A 403 -7.22 -23.25 10.03
N HIS A 404 -8.41 -23.79 10.33
CA HIS A 404 -9.48 -23.21 11.15
C HIS A 404 -10.14 -21.93 10.61
N PHE A 405 -9.94 -21.59 9.32
CA PHE A 405 -10.50 -20.39 8.71
C PHE A 405 -12.02 -20.28 8.87
N SER A 406 -12.53 -19.05 8.99
CA SER A 406 -13.95 -18.76 8.77
C SER A 406 -14.30 -18.91 7.29
N LYS A 407 -13.49 -18.33 6.40
CA LYS A 407 -13.68 -18.36 4.94
C LYS A 407 -12.34 -18.50 4.21
N ARG A 408 -12.29 -19.31 3.15
CA ARG A 408 -11.16 -19.40 2.20
C ARG A 408 -11.29 -18.29 1.14
N ALA A 409 -10.18 -17.69 0.72
CA ALA A 409 -10.13 -16.68 -0.34
C ALA A 409 -9.52 -17.21 -1.67
N VAL A 410 -9.02 -18.45 -1.69
CA VAL A 410 -8.34 -19.08 -2.84
C VAL A 410 -8.84 -20.50 -3.10
N LYS A 411 -8.62 -21.01 -4.32
CA LYS A 411 -9.04 -22.35 -4.77
C LYS A 411 -7.87 -23.28 -5.11
N LYS A 412 -8.10 -24.60 -5.10
CA LYS A 412 -7.11 -25.62 -5.50
C LYS A 412 -6.56 -25.32 -6.92
N GLY A 413 -5.26 -25.49 -7.10
CA GLY A 413 -4.55 -25.23 -8.35
C GLY A 413 -4.09 -23.79 -8.56
N GLN A 414 -4.67 -22.82 -7.84
CA GLN A 414 -4.32 -21.39 -7.94
C GLN A 414 -2.87 -21.13 -7.57
N ARG A 415 -2.17 -20.28 -8.33
CA ARG A 415 -0.87 -19.72 -7.93
C ARG A 415 -1.10 -18.49 -7.06
N VAL A 416 -0.28 -18.31 -6.03
CA VAL A 416 -0.37 -17.19 -5.09
C VAL A 416 1.00 -16.54 -4.87
N LYS A 417 1.01 -15.21 -4.73
CA LYS A 417 2.19 -14.46 -4.29
C LYS A 417 2.33 -14.47 -2.76
N GLN A 418 3.53 -14.28 -2.25
CA GLN A 418 3.78 -13.91 -0.85
C GLN A 418 2.94 -12.66 -0.49
N GLY A 419 2.39 -12.61 0.73
CA GLY A 419 1.55 -11.49 1.18
C GLY A 419 0.12 -11.46 0.58
N GLN A 420 -0.21 -12.32 -0.40
CA GLN A 420 -1.56 -12.41 -0.95
C GLN A 420 -2.52 -13.05 0.06
N VAL A 421 -3.69 -12.46 0.30
CA VAL A 421 -4.74 -13.02 1.17
C VAL A 421 -5.24 -14.37 0.63
N ILE A 422 -5.24 -15.39 1.48
CA ILE A 422 -5.66 -16.78 1.18
C ILE A 422 -6.87 -17.25 1.99
N GLY A 423 -7.23 -16.52 3.05
CA GLY A 423 -8.41 -16.78 3.87
C GLY A 423 -8.49 -15.83 5.05
N TYR A 424 -9.41 -16.13 5.96
CA TYR A 424 -9.71 -15.30 7.12
C TYR A 424 -9.81 -16.16 8.36
N VAL A 425 -9.27 -15.67 9.49
CA VAL A 425 -9.27 -16.37 10.79
C VAL A 425 -10.68 -16.77 11.21
N GLY A 426 -10.80 -17.89 11.93
CA GLY A 426 -12.03 -18.39 12.52
C GLY A 426 -11.74 -19.47 13.56
N ALA A 427 -12.76 -20.29 13.84
CA ALA A 427 -12.69 -21.39 14.80
C ALA A 427 -13.33 -22.68 14.23
N THR A 428 -13.16 -22.95 12.93
CA THR A 428 -13.83 -24.11 12.31
C THR A 428 -13.06 -25.42 12.52
N GLY A 429 -13.77 -26.56 12.59
CA GLY A 429 -13.16 -27.86 12.89
C GLY A 429 -12.75 -27.99 14.36
N LEU A 430 -11.62 -28.63 14.64
CA LEU A 430 -11.16 -28.91 16.01
C LEU A 430 -10.42 -27.71 16.64
N ALA A 431 -11.09 -26.56 16.73
CA ALA A 431 -10.58 -25.34 17.35
C ALA A 431 -11.25 -25.09 18.72
N ALA A 432 -10.50 -24.55 19.68
CA ALA A 432 -11.04 -24.12 20.98
C ALA A 432 -11.54 -22.66 20.99
N GLY A 433 -11.30 -21.92 19.90
CA GLY A 433 -11.63 -20.49 19.75
C GLY A 433 -10.94 -19.89 18.52
N PRO A 434 -11.16 -18.59 18.22
CA PRO A 434 -10.61 -17.93 17.04
C PRO A 434 -9.08 -17.87 17.03
N HIS A 435 -8.46 -18.56 16.06
CA HIS A 435 -7.01 -18.54 15.85
C HIS A 435 -6.65 -19.04 14.44
N LEU A 436 -5.43 -18.74 14.00
CA LEU A 436 -4.79 -19.44 12.90
C LEU A 436 -3.86 -20.53 13.48
N HIS A 437 -4.10 -21.79 13.11
CA HIS A 437 -3.06 -22.82 13.24
C HIS A 437 -2.23 -22.88 11.95
N TYR A 438 -0.93 -22.62 12.07
CA TYR A 438 0.03 -22.52 10.97
C TYR A 438 1.12 -23.60 11.09
N GLU A 439 1.20 -24.51 10.11
CA GLU A 439 2.30 -25.49 10.02
C GLU A 439 3.26 -25.15 8.88
N PHE A 440 4.56 -25.31 9.14
CA PHE A 440 5.63 -25.22 8.13
C PHE A 440 6.33 -26.59 8.03
N LEU A 441 6.43 -27.13 6.81
CA LEU A 441 7.07 -28.40 6.52
C LEU A 441 8.20 -28.18 5.51
N LEU A 442 9.35 -28.79 5.75
CA LEU A 442 10.50 -28.85 4.83
C LEU A 442 10.78 -30.32 4.54
N ASN A 443 10.71 -30.73 3.27
CA ASN A 443 10.89 -32.12 2.82
C ASN A 443 10.01 -33.10 3.62
N GLY A 444 8.73 -32.76 3.78
CA GLY A 444 7.75 -33.53 4.57
C GLY A 444 7.89 -33.43 6.09
N VAL A 445 9.03 -32.96 6.62
CA VAL A 445 9.27 -32.85 8.07
C VAL A 445 8.76 -31.50 8.59
N HIS A 446 7.84 -31.54 9.56
CA HIS A 446 7.37 -30.33 10.25
C HIS A 446 8.52 -29.65 11.02
N ARG A 447 8.69 -28.34 10.84
CA ARG A 447 9.67 -27.51 11.55
C ARG A 447 8.96 -26.37 12.28
N ASN A 448 9.59 -25.82 13.32
CA ASN A 448 9.07 -24.66 14.03
C ASN A 448 9.12 -23.42 13.11
N PRO A 449 7.99 -22.81 12.69
CA PRO A 449 8.01 -21.71 11.72
C PRO A 449 8.75 -20.46 12.19
N ARG A 450 8.91 -20.26 13.52
CA ARG A 450 9.68 -19.13 14.08
C ARG A 450 11.20 -19.32 13.99
N THR A 451 11.71 -20.55 14.11
CA THR A 451 13.14 -20.84 14.31
C THR A 451 13.75 -21.74 13.23
N VAL A 452 12.99 -22.11 12.20
CA VAL A 452 13.54 -22.78 11.01
C VAL A 452 14.40 -21.78 10.23
N LYS A 453 15.60 -22.18 9.81
CA LYS A 453 16.37 -21.43 8.81
C LYS A 453 15.58 -21.49 7.49
N LEU A 454 15.09 -20.35 7.05
CA LEU A 454 14.39 -20.21 5.78
C LEU A 454 15.41 -20.06 4.66
N PRO A 455 15.12 -20.54 3.43
CA PRO A 455 15.91 -20.15 2.28
C PRO A 455 15.67 -18.67 1.96
N ASP A 456 16.72 -17.98 1.56
CA ASP A 456 16.62 -16.64 0.99
C ASP A 456 15.77 -16.66 -0.29
N ALA A 457 15.16 -15.54 -0.68
CA ALA A 457 14.62 -15.47 -2.03
C ALA A 457 15.77 -15.52 -3.06
N ARG A 458 15.43 -15.84 -4.32
CA ARG A 458 16.45 -16.06 -5.35
C ARG A 458 17.32 -14.79 -5.49
N PRO A 459 18.66 -14.92 -5.44
CA PRO A 459 19.55 -13.80 -5.73
C PRO A 459 19.36 -13.30 -7.16
N ILE A 460 19.96 -12.16 -7.47
CA ILE A 460 19.98 -11.56 -8.81
C ILE A 460 20.32 -12.63 -9.86
N ALA A 461 19.51 -12.73 -10.91
CA ALA A 461 19.69 -13.78 -11.92
C ALA A 461 21.09 -13.67 -12.54
N LYS A 462 21.82 -14.80 -12.69
CA LYS A 462 23.26 -14.80 -13.05
C LYS A 462 23.59 -13.95 -14.30
N LYS A 463 22.69 -13.93 -15.31
CA LYS A 463 22.78 -13.09 -16.52
C LYS A 463 22.75 -11.57 -16.29
N TYR A 464 22.28 -11.12 -15.13
CA TYR A 464 22.18 -9.71 -14.74
C TYR A 464 23.16 -9.33 -13.64
N LYS A 465 23.89 -10.28 -13.02
CA LYS A 465 24.77 -9.97 -11.86
C LYS A 465 25.82 -8.89 -12.19
N ALA A 466 26.45 -8.94 -13.36
CA ALA A 466 27.43 -7.90 -13.74
C ALA A 466 26.79 -6.50 -13.85
N LYS A 467 25.64 -6.37 -14.53
CA LYS A 467 24.89 -5.09 -14.61
C LYS A 467 24.42 -4.62 -13.24
N PHE A 468 23.97 -5.54 -12.39
CA PHE A 468 23.54 -5.21 -11.03
C PHE A 468 24.69 -4.73 -10.14
N LEU A 469 25.88 -5.34 -10.22
CA LEU A 469 27.03 -4.90 -9.42
C LEU A 469 27.47 -3.48 -9.78
N LEU A 470 27.49 -3.12 -11.07
CA LEU A 470 27.77 -1.74 -11.51
C LEU A 470 26.71 -0.76 -11.01
N LEU A 471 25.42 -1.11 -11.09
CA LEU A 471 24.34 -0.31 -10.54
C LEU A 471 24.44 -0.19 -9.01
N ALA A 472 24.82 -1.27 -8.30
CA ALA A 472 24.96 -1.23 -6.85
C ALA A 472 26.10 -0.31 -6.41
N ASP A 473 27.23 -0.33 -7.12
CA ASP A 473 28.36 0.58 -6.89
C ASP A 473 27.97 2.05 -7.13
N GLU A 474 27.40 2.37 -8.30
CA GLU A 474 26.82 3.69 -8.63
C GLU A 474 25.88 4.20 -7.51
N ARG A 475 24.98 3.34 -7.04
CA ARG A 475 23.95 3.67 -6.05
C ARG A 475 24.51 3.85 -4.64
N LEU A 476 25.53 3.08 -4.26
CA LEU A 476 26.22 3.24 -2.97
C LEU A 476 27.11 4.48 -2.97
N GLN A 477 27.80 4.79 -4.06
CA GLN A 477 28.58 6.02 -4.20
C GLN A 477 27.68 7.26 -4.09
N ALA A 478 26.53 7.26 -4.77
CA ALA A 478 25.53 8.33 -4.65
C ALA A 478 24.97 8.48 -3.22
N LEU A 479 24.66 7.37 -2.54
CA LEU A 479 24.16 7.36 -1.17
C LEU A 479 25.22 7.87 -0.16
N SER A 480 26.48 7.46 -0.33
CA SER A 480 27.61 7.91 0.50
C SER A 480 27.94 9.39 0.28
N GLY A 481 27.93 9.86 -0.98
CA GLY A 481 28.11 11.27 -1.31
C GLY A 481 27.02 12.15 -0.69
N ALA A 482 25.74 11.75 -0.81
CA ALA A 482 24.62 12.46 -0.21
C ALA A 482 24.68 12.46 1.33
N LYS A 483 25.03 11.34 1.96
CA LYS A 483 25.27 11.21 3.40
C LYS A 483 26.30 12.23 3.89
N ASN A 484 27.46 12.30 3.24
CA ASN A 484 28.53 13.22 3.63
C ASN A 484 28.13 14.69 3.45
N ALA A 485 27.42 15.04 2.38
CA ALA A 485 26.94 16.41 2.14
C ALA A 485 25.86 16.87 3.13
N LEU A 486 24.99 15.96 3.57
CA LEU A 486 23.96 16.24 4.58
C LEU A 486 24.58 16.37 5.99
N LEU A 487 25.57 15.53 6.32
CA LEU A 487 26.30 15.64 7.58
C LEU A 487 27.15 16.93 7.66
N SER A 488 27.78 17.35 6.56
CA SER A 488 28.57 18.60 6.54
C SER A 488 27.70 19.85 6.68
N THR A 489 26.48 19.86 6.13
CA THR A 489 25.55 20.99 6.28
C THR A 489 24.99 21.08 7.70
N GLN A 490 24.62 19.94 8.31
CA GLN A 490 24.22 19.93 9.72
C GLN A 490 25.35 20.39 10.66
N ALA A 491 26.61 20.08 10.36
CA ALA A 491 27.75 20.56 11.14
C ALA A 491 27.96 22.08 11.02
N SER A 492 27.76 22.68 9.83
CA SER A 492 27.85 24.14 9.66
C SER A 492 26.68 24.90 10.30
N ASP A 493 25.47 24.31 10.32
CA ASP A 493 24.30 24.93 10.95
C ASP A 493 24.42 24.96 12.49
N ILE A 494 25.19 24.03 13.08
CA ILE A 494 25.57 24.07 14.50
C ILE A 494 26.66 25.13 14.71
N ALA A 495 27.73 25.09 13.93
CA ALA A 495 28.89 26.01 14.04
C ALA A 495 28.62 27.47 13.61
N THR A 496 27.35 27.85 13.41
CA THR A 496 26.88 29.22 13.14
C THR A 496 25.83 29.71 14.14
N ASN A 497 25.56 28.93 15.20
CA ASN A 497 24.69 29.29 16.33
C ASN A 497 25.43 29.37 17.69
N ASP A 498 26.77 29.20 17.69
CA ASP A 498 27.70 29.54 18.78
C ASP A 498 28.42 30.87 18.45
#